data_AF-A0A9E0XXC3-F1
#
_entry.id   AF-A0A9E0XXC3-F1
#
_cell.length_a   1.000
_cell.length_b   1.000
_cell.length_c   1.000
_cell.angle_alpha   90.00
_cell.angle_beta   90.00
_cell.angle_gamma   90.00
#
_symmetry.space_group_name_H-M   'P 1'
#
loop_
_entity.id
_entity.type
_entity.pdbx_description
1 polymer ?
#
loop_
_entity_poly.entity_id
_entity_poly.type
_entity_poly.pdbx_seq_one_letter_code
_entity_poly.pdbx_strand_id
1 'polypeptide(L)'
;MKKLYLFLSLFIIVSTSKADWVHLTSFPSSNAEDILEKNGVLYAGASGSGVYVSYNNGANWVQRNNGLTTTRATTIQSMAYLSTGLFIATTDGIFKSTDEGLNWTAKNNGIQIGPGAIYYFAYSVFEDAGALYAGTFNAIYKSTNDGDNWTPVTAIIDHNDFCAFNKYNNMILAGTSGNHTPVIYSTNAGANWVNMQLNGGFPTGAFCIYSEPGKIYVGTALGMYYSTNNGANFVNRSVGLGPDPYVFSIIKYGNVLFSGTNAWVYKSTNEGLTWDTVTFSGQTFQDVNKVLISNNRLYAAAYTGLWYRNLSEIITGVENPSGGIPVEYKLLQNYPNPFNPVTKIEYQIPRESHVMIRVYDFTGKEVQTLVNESKISGSYAVEFNASQLSSGVYFYKLEAAGFSSTKKMTMIK
;
A
#
# COMPACT_ATOMS: atom_id res chain seq x y z
N MET A 1 56.79 -41.11 28.04
CA MET A 1 55.96 -40.65 26.90
C MET A 1 54.55 -40.34 27.39
N LYS A 2 54.24 -39.08 27.69
CA LYS A 2 52.87 -38.63 28.05
C LYS A 2 52.16 -38.20 26.77
N LYS A 3 51.06 -38.86 26.40
CA LYS A 3 50.24 -38.50 25.24
C LYS A 3 49.39 -37.28 25.60
N LEU A 4 49.59 -36.19 24.86
CA LEU A 4 48.81 -34.95 24.94
C LEU A 4 47.60 -35.12 24.02
N TYR A 5 46.38 -35.14 24.57
CA TYR A 5 45.15 -35.16 23.77
C TYR A 5 44.72 -33.72 23.49
N LEU A 6 44.83 -33.32 22.22
CA LEU A 6 44.38 -32.02 21.74
C LEU A 6 42.86 -32.10 21.48
N PHE A 7 42.05 -31.48 22.35
CA PHE A 7 40.62 -31.30 22.09
C PHE A 7 40.45 -30.14 21.11
N LEU A 8 40.14 -30.47 19.86
CA LEU A 8 39.77 -29.48 18.84
C LEU A 8 38.28 -29.14 19.05
N SER A 9 37.97 -28.03 19.71
CA SER A 9 36.61 -27.51 19.78
C SER A 9 36.24 -26.90 18.43
N LEU A 10 35.42 -27.62 17.67
CA LEU A 10 34.83 -27.12 16.44
C LEU A 10 33.76 -26.08 16.80
N PHE A 11 34.14 -24.79 16.79
CA PHE A 11 33.16 -23.71 16.82
C PHE A 11 32.42 -23.71 15.48
N ILE A 12 31.23 -24.30 15.45
CA ILE A 12 30.26 -24.06 14.37
C ILE A 12 29.78 -22.63 14.57
N ILE A 13 30.39 -21.69 13.84
CA ILE A 13 29.79 -20.38 13.62
C ILE A 13 28.57 -20.64 12.74
N VAL A 14 27.40 -20.80 13.36
CA VAL A 14 26.14 -20.61 12.64
C VAL A 14 26.08 -19.12 12.36
N SER A 15 26.59 -18.70 11.20
CA SER A 15 26.20 -17.40 10.66
C SER A 15 24.70 -17.52 10.38
N THR A 16 23.88 -17.01 11.28
CA THR A 16 22.54 -16.62 10.90
C THR A 16 22.73 -15.47 9.91
N SER A 17 22.80 -15.79 8.61
CA SER A 17 22.62 -14.77 7.59
C SER A 17 21.27 -14.15 7.90
N LYS A 18 21.26 -12.91 8.42
CA LYS A 18 20.01 -12.17 8.54
C LYS A 18 19.42 -12.17 7.14
N ALA A 19 18.24 -12.76 6.99
CA ALA A 19 17.51 -12.70 5.74
C ALA A 19 17.30 -11.21 5.43
N ASP A 20 17.90 -10.79 4.33
CA ASP A 20 17.71 -9.47 3.76
C ASP A 20 16.69 -9.58 2.63
N TRP A 21 16.52 -8.51 1.86
CA TRP A 21 15.66 -8.53 0.67
C TRP A 21 15.97 -9.70 -0.26
N VAL A 22 14.89 -10.32 -0.75
CA VAL A 22 14.91 -11.41 -1.72
C VAL A 22 14.56 -10.83 -3.09
N HIS A 23 15.48 -10.97 -4.05
CA HIS A 23 15.22 -10.64 -5.44
C HIS A 23 14.22 -11.64 -6.04
N LEU A 24 13.14 -11.16 -6.64
CA LEU A 24 12.23 -11.97 -7.42
C LEU A 24 12.80 -12.18 -8.83
N THR A 25 13.75 -13.10 -8.96
CA THR A 25 14.40 -13.43 -10.24
C THR A 25 13.44 -13.99 -11.30
N SER A 26 12.23 -14.39 -10.89
CA SER A 26 11.13 -14.78 -11.78
C SER A 26 10.45 -13.57 -12.45
N PHE A 27 10.64 -12.35 -11.95
CA PHE A 27 10.15 -11.15 -12.58
C PHE A 27 11.00 -10.83 -13.82
N PRO A 28 10.43 -10.77 -15.04
CA PRO A 28 11.24 -10.76 -16.27
C PRO A 28 11.92 -9.43 -16.63
N SER A 29 11.64 -8.34 -15.91
CA SER A 29 12.21 -7.02 -16.18
C SER A 29 13.26 -6.63 -15.14
N SER A 30 14.32 -5.96 -15.58
CA SER A 30 15.29 -5.35 -14.67
C SER A 30 14.79 -4.07 -14.04
N ASN A 31 13.85 -3.34 -14.67
CA ASN A 31 13.31 -2.09 -14.14
C ASN A 31 11.82 -2.26 -13.82
N ALA A 32 11.49 -2.27 -12.53
CA ALA A 32 10.12 -2.28 -12.02
C ALA A 32 9.75 -0.86 -11.54
N GLU A 33 8.72 -0.29 -12.14
CA GLU A 33 8.31 1.11 -11.92
C GLU A 33 7.18 1.20 -10.91
N ASP A 34 6.23 0.26 -10.96
CA ASP A 34 5.10 0.25 -10.05
C ASP A 34 4.67 -1.19 -9.71
N ILE A 35 4.04 -1.33 -8.56
CA ILE A 35 3.42 -2.58 -8.11
C ILE A 35 2.15 -2.27 -7.31
N LEU A 36 1.10 -3.03 -7.59
CA LEU A 36 -0.14 -3.00 -6.81
C LEU A 36 -0.68 -4.41 -6.59
N GLU A 37 -1.59 -4.54 -5.63
CA GLU A 37 -2.30 -5.79 -5.37
C GLU A 37 -3.81 -5.57 -5.41
N LYS A 38 -4.52 -6.53 -6.00
CA LYS A 38 -5.97 -6.60 -5.96
C LYS A 38 -6.41 -8.05 -5.80
N ASN A 39 -7.18 -8.33 -4.74
CA ASN A 39 -7.77 -9.63 -4.46
C ASN A 39 -6.76 -10.79 -4.46
N GLY A 40 -5.58 -10.58 -3.91
CA GLY A 40 -4.47 -11.53 -3.84
C GLY A 40 -3.65 -11.65 -5.12
N VAL A 41 -3.95 -10.86 -6.16
CA VAL A 41 -3.23 -10.84 -7.43
C VAL A 41 -2.29 -9.63 -7.47
N LEU A 42 -1.01 -9.88 -7.75
CA LEU A 42 -0.02 -8.82 -7.94
C LEU A 42 0.05 -8.41 -9.40
N TYR A 43 0.11 -7.10 -9.62
CA TYR A 43 0.34 -6.48 -10.91
C TYR A 43 1.63 -5.66 -10.79
N ALA A 44 2.58 -5.87 -11.69
CA ALA A 44 3.84 -5.14 -11.74
C ALA A 44 3.99 -4.46 -13.10
N GLY A 45 4.27 -3.16 -13.06
CA GLY A 45 4.53 -2.33 -14.23
C GLY A 45 6.03 -2.16 -14.41
N ALA A 46 6.50 -2.33 -15.64
CA ALA A 46 7.91 -2.24 -15.97
C ALA A 46 8.18 -1.17 -17.03
N SER A 47 9.37 -0.58 -16.97
CA SER A 47 9.84 0.33 -18.01
C SER A 47 10.21 -0.46 -19.28
N GLY A 48 9.60 -0.11 -20.41
CA GLY A 48 9.87 -0.70 -21.73
C GLY A 48 9.42 -2.16 -21.94
N SER A 49 8.79 -2.83 -20.96
CA SER A 49 8.34 -4.22 -21.11
C SER A 49 6.91 -4.50 -20.63
N GLY A 50 6.19 -3.46 -20.19
CA GLY A 50 4.75 -3.47 -19.96
C GLY A 50 4.34 -4.03 -18.60
N VAL A 51 3.19 -4.70 -18.57
CA VAL A 51 2.55 -5.18 -17.34
C VAL A 51 2.76 -6.68 -17.20
N TYR A 52 3.08 -7.10 -15.98
CA TYR A 52 3.16 -8.50 -15.58
C TYR A 52 2.19 -8.78 -14.43
N VAL A 53 1.64 -9.98 -14.41
CA VAL A 53 0.68 -10.42 -13.38
C VAL A 53 1.17 -11.68 -12.70
N SER A 54 1.03 -11.74 -11.38
CA SER A 54 1.33 -12.90 -10.56
C SER A 54 0.15 -13.28 -9.68
N TYR A 55 -0.26 -14.54 -9.76
CA TYR A 55 -1.32 -15.14 -8.95
C TYR A 55 -0.76 -15.92 -7.73
N ASN A 56 0.55 -15.84 -7.51
CA ASN A 56 1.25 -16.66 -6.51
C ASN A 56 2.34 -15.85 -5.77
N ASN A 57 2.02 -14.62 -5.38
CA ASN A 57 2.88 -13.76 -4.56
C ASN A 57 4.26 -13.45 -5.15
N GLY A 58 4.35 -13.41 -6.48
CA GLY A 58 5.57 -13.10 -7.21
C GLY A 58 6.44 -14.33 -7.53
N ALA A 59 6.00 -15.55 -7.21
CA ALA A 59 6.77 -16.74 -7.54
C ALA A 59 6.88 -16.95 -9.07
N ASN A 60 5.80 -16.66 -9.81
CA ASN A 60 5.78 -16.64 -11.28
C ASN A 60 5.04 -15.40 -11.79
N TRP A 61 5.42 -14.95 -13.00
CA TRP A 61 4.84 -13.78 -13.66
C TRP A 61 4.42 -14.10 -15.09
N VAL A 62 3.28 -13.55 -15.50
CA VAL A 62 2.75 -13.65 -16.86
C VAL A 62 2.65 -12.26 -17.45
N GLN A 63 3.23 -12.03 -18.63
CA GLN A 63 3.13 -10.76 -19.33
C GLN A 63 1.71 -10.54 -19.87
N ARG A 64 1.22 -9.30 -19.78
CA ARG A 64 -0.17 -8.91 -20.03
C ARG A 64 -0.20 -7.61 -20.82
N ASN A 65 0.20 -7.69 -22.09
CA ASN A 65 0.47 -6.51 -22.95
C ASN A 65 -0.39 -6.45 -24.23
N ASN A 66 -1.46 -7.24 -24.37
CA ASN A 66 -2.24 -7.17 -25.61
C ASN A 66 -2.86 -5.77 -25.75
N GLY A 67 -2.62 -5.09 -26.87
CA GLY A 67 -3.00 -3.69 -27.08
C GLY A 67 -1.94 -2.64 -26.68
N LEU A 68 -0.84 -3.03 -26.03
CA LEU A 68 0.33 -2.17 -25.76
C LEU A 68 1.38 -2.38 -26.85
N THR A 69 1.12 -1.84 -28.05
CA THR A 69 1.86 -2.20 -29.28
C THR A 69 3.14 -1.41 -29.51
N THR A 70 3.41 -0.36 -28.74
CA THR A 70 4.60 0.50 -28.87
C THR A 70 5.49 0.36 -27.65
N THR A 71 6.80 0.59 -27.82
CA THR A 71 7.73 0.65 -26.69
C THR A 71 7.29 1.68 -25.64
N ARG A 72 6.69 2.79 -26.10
CA ARG A 72 6.16 3.86 -25.25
C ARG A 72 4.94 3.43 -24.44
N ALA A 73 4.03 2.65 -25.03
CA ALA A 73 2.87 2.07 -24.35
C ALA A 73 3.28 0.98 -23.35
N THR A 74 4.42 0.32 -23.56
CA THR A 74 5.00 -0.63 -22.61
C THR A 74 5.91 0.01 -21.56
N THR A 75 6.13 1.33 -21.59
CA THR A 75 6.84 2.05 -20.52
C THR A 75 5.83 2.54 -19.50
N ILE A 76 5.63 1.74 -18.46
CA ILE A 76 4.67 2.01 -17.39
C ILE A 76 5.25 3.05 -16.43
N GLN A 77 4.49 4.09 -16.12
CA GLN A 77 4.84 5.11 -15.12
C GLN A 77 4.12 4.85 -13.80
N SER A 78 2.85 4.46 -13.88
CA SER A 78 2.08 4.01 -12.72
C SER A 78 0.88 3.18 -13.14
N MET A 79 0.30 2.50 -12.16
CA MET A 79 -0.89 1.67 -12.31
C MET A 79 -1.87 1.96 -11.19
N ALA A 80 -3.17 1.87 -11.49
CA ALA A 80 -4.22 2.02 -10.51
C ALA A 80 -5.38 1.07 -10.81
N TYR A 81 -5.81 0.32 -9.81
CA TYR A 81 -7.02 -0.48 -9.90
C TYR A 81 -8.20 0.37 -9.41
N LEU A 82 -9.00 0.88 -10.35
CA LEU A 82 -10.11 1.81 -10.11
C LEU A 82 -11.46 1.08 -10.19
N SER A 83 -12.56 1.77 -9.92
CA SER A 83 -13.89 1.17 -9.81
C SER A 83 -14.33 0.40 -11.06
N THR A 84 -13.87 0.82 -12.23
CA THR A 84 -14.26 0.28 -13.54
C THR A 84 -13.21 -0.60 -14.20
N GLY A 85 -12.05 -0.82 -13.57
CA GLY A 85 -10.97 -1.64 -14.12
C GLY A 85 -9.57 -1.17 -13.76
N LEU A 86 -8.59 -1.81 -14.39
CA LEU A 86 -7.17 -1.48 -14.23
C LEU A 86 -6.77 -0.40 -15.24
N PHE A 87 -6.20 0.68 -14.74
CA PHE A 87 -5.64 1.77 -15.53
C PHE A 87 -4.13 1.80 -15.41
N ILE A 88 -3.46 2.18 -16.50
CA ILE A 88 -2.03 2.44 -16.52
C ILE A 88 -1.75 3.79 -17.15
N ALA A 89 -0.84 4.53 -16.53
CA ALA A 89 -0.21 5.69 -17.10
C ALA A 89 1.10 5.26 -17.76
N THR A 90 1.32 5.71 -19.00
CA THR A 90 2.46 5.31 -19.83
C THR A 90 3.05 6.53 -20.54
N THR A 91 4.22 6.34 -21.17
CA THR A 91 4.79 7.38 -22.04
C THR A 91 4.02 7.58 -23.36
N ASP A 92 2.98 6.79 -23.61
CA ASP A 92 2.02 6.93 -24.73
C ASP A 92 0.60 7.27 -24.25
N GLY A 93 0.46 7.78 -23.02
CA GLY A 93 -0.80 8.20 -22.42
C GLY A 93 -1.43 7.15 -21.51
N ILE A 94 -2.76 7.17 -21.41
CA ILE A 94 -3.55 6.32 -20.52
C ILE A 94 -4.09 5.10 -21.27
N PHE A 95 -3.97 3.92 -20.66
CA PHE A 95 -4.62 2.71 -21.13
C PHE A 95 -5.47 2.09 -20.03
N LYS A 96 -6.52 1.39 -20.44
CA LYS A 96 -7.46 0.70 -19.55
C LYS A 96 -7.61 -0.77 -19.94
N SER A 97 -7.70 -1.64 -18.95
CA SER A 97 -8.14 -3.02 -19.06
C SER A 97 -9.32 -3.29 -18.12
N THR A 98 -10.27 -4.10 -18.59
CA THR A 98 -11.43 -4.60 -17.81
C THR A 98 -11.38 -6.10 -17.57
N ASP A 99 -10.27 -6.74 -17.93
CA ASP A 99 -10.08 -8.20 -17.98
C ASP A 99 -8.73 -8.61 -17.37
N GLU A 100 -8.40 -8.00 -16.23
CA GLU A 100 -7.17 -8.29 -15.46
C GLU A 100 -5.88 -8.12 -16.27
N GLY A 101 -5.83 -7.08 -17.11
CA GLY A 101 -4.69 -6.75 -17.95
C GLY A 101 -4.55 -7.59 -19.22
N LEU A 102 -5.47 -8.53 -19.52
CA LEU A 102 -5.37 -9.33 -20.74
C LEU A 102 -5.38 -8.45 -21.99
N ASN A 103 -6.32 -7.51 -22.09
CA ASN A 103 -6.46 -6.58 -23.20
C ASN A 103 -6.46 -5.12 -22.71
N TRP A 104 -5.70 -4.28 -23.40
CA TRP A 104 -5.57 -2.85 -23.13
C TRP A 104 -6.16 -2.02 -24.26
N THR A 105 -6.93 -1.02 -23.89
CA THR A 105 -7.49 -0.02 -24.81
C THR A 105 -6.96 1.35 -24.42
N ALA A 106 -6.45 2.10 -25.41
CA ALA A 106 -6.02 3.48 -25.19
C ALA A 106 -7.22 4.37 -24.83
N LYS A 107 -7.03 5.26 -23.84
CA LYS A 107 -8.03 6.18 -23.31
C LYS A 107 -7.49 7.62 -23.37
N ASN A 108 -7.04 8.04 -24.55
CA ASN A 108 -6.30 9.31 -24.74
C ASN A 108 -7.14 10.45 -25.32
N ASN A 109 -8.41 10.21 -25.65
CA ASN A 109 -9.22 11.19 -26.34
C ASN A 109 -9.47 12.44 -25.46
N GLY A 110 -9.16 13.62 -25.99
CA GLY A 110 -9.21 14.89 -25.26
C GLY A 110 -7.96 15.24 -24.43
N ILE A 111 -7.02 14.30 -24.25
CA ILE A 111 -5.69 14.64 -23.71
C ILE A 111 -4.90 15.34 -24.81
N GLN A 112 -4.34 16.52 -24.51
CA GLN A 112 -3.58 17.30 -25.47
C GLN A 112 -2.09 17.07 -25.26
N ILE A 113 -1.37 16.82 -26.35
CA ILE A 113 0.10 16.83 -26.35
C ILE A 113 0.52 18.29 -26.16
N GLY A 114 1.31 18.56 -25.11
CA GLY A 114 1.76 19.92 -24.80
C GLY A 114 2.68 20.50 -25.88
N PRO A 115 2.85 21.83 -25.91
CA PRO A 115 3.87 22.46 -26.75
C PRO A 115 5.24 21.76 -26.59
N GLY A 116 5.84 21.33 -27.70
CA GLY A 116 7.15 20.68 -27.70
C GLY A 116 7.19 19.21 -27.24
N ALA A 117 6.09 18.65 -26.75
CA ALA A 117 5.97 17.21 -26.54
C ALA A 117 5.66 16.49 -27.86
N ILE A 118 6.22 15.28 -28.03
CA ILE A 118 5.96 14.45 -29.22
C ILE A 118 4.83 13.43 -28.91
N TYR A 119 4.54 13.19 -27.63
CA TYR A 119 3.65 12.12 -27.14
C TYR A 119 2.84 12.56 -25.92
N TYR A 120 1.76 11.83 -25.60
CA TYR A 120 0.81 12.20 -24.52
C TYR A 120 1.42 12.22 -23.11
N PHE A 121 2.36 11.31 -22.82
CA PHE A 121 3.07 11.15 -21.55
C PHE A 121 2.23 11.38 -20.28
N ALA A 122 1.69 10.29 -19.73
CA ALA A 122 0.98 10.29 -18.46
C ALA A 122 1.85 9.73 -17.33
N TYR A 123 1.73 10.29 -16.14
CA TYR A 123 2.47 9.86 -14.95
C TYR A 123 1.58 9.15 -13.93
N SER A 124 0.33 9.57 -13.77
CA SER A 124 -0.55 9.07 -12.71
C SER A 124 -2.04 9.04 -13.10
N VAL A 125 -2.79 8.11 -12.49
CA VAL A 125 -4.26 8.03 -12.60
C VAL A 125 -4.87 7.86 -11.22
N PHE A 126 -5.98 8.54 -10.98
CA PHE A 126 -6.68 8.57 -9.70
C PHE A 126 -8.20 8.67 -9.90
N GLU A 127 -8.98 8.24 -8.91
CA GLU A 127 -10.44 8.31 -8.91
C GLU A 127 -10.95 8.99 -7.63
N ASP A 128 -11.85 9.96 -7.79
CA ASP A 128 -12.60 10.55 -6.68
C ASP A 128 -14.05 10.78 -7.10
N ALA A 129 -14.98 10.30 -6.26
CA ALA A 129 -16.42 10.44 -6.47
C ALA A 129 -16.90 10.01 -7.88
N GLY A 130 -16.31 8.95 -8.45
CA GLY A 130 -16.65 8.42 -9.78
C GLY A 130 -16.06 9.21 -10.97
N ALA A 131 -15.31 10.28 -10.71
CA ALA A 131 -14.53 10.97 -11.74
C ALA A 131 -13.08 10.48 -11.73
N LEU A 132 -12.51 10.32 -12.92
CA LEU A 132 -11.10 9.98 -13.09
C LEU A 132 -10.28 11.26 -13.27
N TYR A 133 -9.07 11.24 -12.73
CA TYR A 133 -8.06 12.28 -12.87
C TYR A 133 -6.78 11.65 -13.41
N ALA A 134 -6.23 12.25 -14.47
CA ALA A 134 -4.96 11.84 -15.06
C ALA A 134 -3.95 12.98 -14.90
N GLY A 135 -2.82 12.68 -14.26
CA GLY A 135 -1.68 13.56 -14.17
C GLY A 135 -0.76 13.31 -15.36
N THR A 136 -0.52 14.36 -16.14
CA THR A 136 0.29 14.28 -17.36
C THR A 136 1.47 15.23 -17.28
N PHE A 137 2.29 15.24 -18.32
CA PHE A 137 3.42 16.16 -18.47
C PHE A 137 3.04 17.64 -18.43
N ASN A 138 1.82 17.99 -18.87
CA ASN A 138 1.43 19.39 -19.08
C ASN A 138 0.23 19.87 -18.24
N ALA A 139 -0.63 18.96 -17.77
CA ALA A 139 -1.82 19.31 -17.02
C ALA A 139 -2.38 18.13 -16.23
N ILE A 140 -3.34 18.45 -15.35
CA ILE A 140 -4.29 17.48 -14.84
C ILE A 140 -5.49 17.46 -15.78
N TYR A 141 -5.88 16.26 -16.22
CA TYR A 141 -7.09 16.02 -16.98
C TYR A 141 -8.12 15.31 -16.13
N LYS A 142 -9.39 15.59 -16.37
CA LYS A 142 -10.52 14.95 -15.72
C LYS A 142 -11.39 14.23 -16.75
N SER A 143 -11.89 13.05 -16.40
CA SER A 143 -12.90 12.32 -17.14
C SER A 143 -14.08 11.96 -16.24
N THR A 144 -15.30 12.08 -16.75
CA THR A 144 -16.54 11.67 -16.08
C THR A 144 -17.25 10.53 -16.84
N ASN A 145 -16.58 9.94 -17.81
CA ASN A 145 -17.08 8.86 -18.66
C ASN A 145 -16.01 7.77 -18.82
N ASP A 146 -15.46 7.34 -17.69
CA ASP A 146 -14.61 6.15 -17.64
C ASP A 146 -13.33 6.23 -18.52
N GLY A 147 -12.83 7.45 -18.72
CA GLY A 147 -11.64 7.74 -19.51
C GLY A 147 -11.90 7.83 -21.03
N ASP A 148 -13.15 7.75 -21.49
CA ASP A 148 -13.46 7.87 -22.91
C ASP A 148 -13.21 9.27 -23.47
N ASN A 149 -13.38 10.30 -22.64
CA ASN A 149 -13.03 11.68 -22.97
C ASN A 149 -12.41 12.37 -21.74
N TRP A 150 -11.40 13.17 -22.00
CA TRP A 150 -10.67 13.95 -20.99
C TRP A 150 -10.77 15.44 -21.27
N THR A 151 -10.87 16.23 -20.21
CA THR A 151 -10.82 17.70 -20.28
C THR A 151 -9.78 18.22 -19.31
N PRO A 152 -8.91 19.17 -19.71
CA PRO A 152 -7.93 19.76 -18.80
C PRO A 152 -8.65 20.54 -17.70
N VAL A 153 -8.19 20.37 -16.45
CA VAL A 153 -8.72 21.07 -15.27
C VAL A 153 -7.68 21.96 -14.58
N THR A 154 -6.46 21.98 -15.11
CA THR A 154 -5.42 22.97 -14.80
C THR A 154 -5.00 23.68 -16.08
N ALA A 155 -4.27 24.78 -15.95
CA ALA A 155 -3.59 25.38 -17.10
C ALA A 155 -2.64 24.35 -17.74
N ILE A 156 -2.58 24.35 -19.07
CA ILE A 156 -1.65 23.52 -19.84
C ILE A 156 -0.35 24.28 -19.94
N ILE A 157 0.66 23.82 -19.20
CA ILE A 157 1.99 24.41 -19.18
C ILE A 157 3.03 23.29 -19.21
N ASP A 158 4.12 23.49 -19.95
CA ASP A 158 5.13 22.44 -20.13
C ASP A 158 5.89 22.16 -18.83
N HIS A 159 6.30 20.89 -18.65
CA HIS A 159 7.19 20.42 -17.59
C HIS A 159 6.65 20.60 -16.16
N ASN A 160 5.37 20.29 -15.95
CA ASN A 160 4.76 20.30 -14.63
C ASN A 160 4.51 18.91 -14.03
N ASP A 161 4.76 17.83 -14.80
CA ASP A 161 4.85 16.43 -14.40
C ASP A 161 4.01 16.08 -13.15
N PHE A 162 2.69 15.92 -13.34
CA PHE A 162 1.76 15.57 -12.26
C PHE A 162 1.86 14.09 -11.91
N CYS A 163 2.79 13.77 -11.01
CA CYS A 163 3.20 12.39 -10.71
C CYS A 163 2.48 11.74 -9.52
N ALA A 164 1.79 12.52 -8.68
CA ALA A 164 1.12 11.98 -7.48
C ALA A 164 -0.30 12.52 -7.32
N PHE A 165 -1.21 11.66 -6.86
CA PHE A 165 -2.53 12.05 -6.36
C PHE A 165 -2.82 11.41 -5.01
N ASN A 166 -3.58 12.10 -4.18
CA ASN A 166 -4.14 11.53 -2.96
C ASN A 166 -5.44 12.25 -2.56
N LYS A 167 -6.29 11.60 -1.77
CA LYS A 167 -7.48 12.21 -1.17
C LYS A 167 -7.23 12.52 0.29
N TYR A 168 -7.48 13.75 0.70
CA TYR A 168 -7.45 14.15 2.10
C TYR A 168 -8.70 14.95 2.45
N ASN A 169 -9.57 14.42 3.32
CA ASN A 169 -10.88 15.02 3.62
C ASN A 169 -11.69 15.28 2.33
N ASN A 170 -12.05 16.54 2.06
CA ASN A 170 -12.72 16.95 0.82
C ASN A 170 -11.75 17.38 -0.29
N MET A 171 -10.43 17.40 -0.02
CA MET A 171 -9.40 17.85 -0.95
C MET A 171 -8.91 16.70 -1.83
N ILE A 172 -8.83 16.93 -3.13
CA ILE A 172 -7.97 16.18 -4.03
C ILE A 172 -6.60 16.87 -4.01
N LEU A 173 -5.55 16.15 -3.63
CA LEU A 173 -4.18 16.63 -3.64
C LEU A 173 -3.48 16.11 -4.90
N ALA A 174 -2.68 16.96 -5.54
CA ALA A 174 -1.84 16.57 -6.67
C ALA A 174 -0.41 17.08 -6.46
N GLY A 175 0.56 16.18 -6.62
CA GLY A 175 1.99 16.47 -6.56
C GLY A 175 2.57 16.69 -7.96
N THR A 176 3.51 17.62 -8.06
CA THR A 176 4.26 17.94 -9.30
C THR A 176 5.74 17.66 -9.09
N SER A 177 6.43 17.06 -10.06
CA SER A 177 7.90 17.01 -10.04
C SER A 177 8.57 18.22 -10.72
N GLY A 178 7.77 19.13 -11.28
CA GLY A 178 8.23 20.35 -11.96
C GLY A 178 8.66 21.49 -11.02
N ASN A 179 9.12 22.60 -11.63
CA ASN A 179 9.86 23.65 -10.94
C ASN A 179 9.01 24.68 -10.16
N HIS A 180 7.68 24.70 -10.32
CA HIS A 180 6.90 25.90 -10.00
C HIS A 180 6.06 25.78 -8.71
N THR A 181 5.43 24.62 -8.42
CA THR A 181 4.60 24.42 -7.21
C THR A 181 4.43 22.94 -6.85
N PRO A 182 5.09 22.44 -5.80
CA PRO A 182 5.18 21.00 -5.53
C PRO A 182 3.85 20.30 -5.24
N VAL A 183 2.94 20.93 -4.51
CA VAL A 183 1.61 20.37 -4.25
C VAL A 183 0.53 21.41 -4.55
N ILE A 184 -0.48 21.01 -5.31
CA ILE A 184 -1.72 21.74 -5.52
C ILE A 184 -2.91 20.93 -5.03
N TYR A 185 -4.03 21.58 -4.75
CA TYR A 185 -5.23 20.88 -4.30
C TYR A 185 -6.53 21.49 -4.83
N SER A 186 -7.57 20.68 -4.86
CA SER A 186 -8.92 21.10 -5.21
C SER A 186 -9.94 20.64 -4.16
N THR A 187 -10.84 21.53 -3.74
CA THR A 187 -11.96 21.23 -2.83
C THR A 187 -13.32 21.16 -3.54
N ASN A 188 -13.33 21.35 -4.86
CA ASN A 188 -14.55 21.46 -5.68
C ASN A 188 -14.51 20.51 -6.88
N ALA A 189 -14.11 19.26 -6.62
CA ALA A 189 -14.04 18.18 -7.62
C ALA A 189 -13.19 18.54 -8.86
N GLY A 190 -12.09 19.27 -8.66
CA GLY A 190 -11.15 19.65 -9.71
C GLY A 190 -11.58 20.86 -10.53
N ALA A 191 -12.68 21.56 -10.20
CA ALA A 191 -13.09 22.74 -10.96
C ALA A 191 -12.10 23.91 -10.80
N ASN A 192 -11.49 24.06 -9.62
CA ASN A 192 -10.40 24.98 -9.37
C ASN A 192 -9.29 24.28 -8.57
N TRP A 193 -8.05 24.72 -8.79
CA TRP A 193 -6.87 24.23 -8.08
C TRP A 193 -6.12 25.37 -7.41
N VAL A 194 -5.66 25.12 -6.20
CA VAL A 194 -4.97 26.09 -5.34
C VAL A 194 -3.60 25.52 -4.96
N ASN A 195 -2.57 26.36 -4.98
CA ASN A 195 -1.24 25.99 -4.53
C ASN A 195 -1.25 25.75 -3.01
N MET A 196 -0.73 24.60 -2.59
CA MET A 196 -0.51 24.33 -1.18
C MET A 196 0.77 25.07 -0.75
N GLN A 197 0.61 26.25 -0.17
CA GLN A 197 1.73 27.09 0.21
C GLN A 197 2.35 26.63 1.52
N LEU A 198 3.69 26.60 1.52
CA LEU A 198 4.51 26.53 2.71
C LEU A 198 4.93 27.93 3.12
N ASN A 199 4.72 28.32 4.38
CA ASN A 199 5.47 29.44 4.96
C ASN A 199 6.96 29.06 4.96
N GLY A 200 7.71 29.54 3.96
CA GLY A 200 9.13 29.17 3.73
C GLY A 200 9.40 28.32 2.48
N GLY A 201 8.38 28.00 1.69
CA GLY A 201 8.50 27.29 0.39
C GLY A 201 8.65 25.77 0.51
N PHE A 202 7.94 25.03 -0.36
CA PHE A 202 8.35 23.64 -0.67
C PHE A 202 9.58 23.75 -1.57
N PRO A 203 10.72 23.16 -1.21
CA PRO A 203 11.96 23.48 -1.91
C PRO A 203 12.12 22.77 -3.25
N THR A 204 11.24 21.81 -3.58
CA THR A 204 11.33 20.97 -4.79
C THR A 204 10.05 20.17 -5.00
N GLY A 205 9.92 19.51 -6.16
CA GLY A 205 8.76 18.71 -6.55
C GLY A 205 8.36 17.60 -5.57
N ALA A 206 7.06 17.28 -5.55
CA ALA A 206 6.44 16.24 -4.75
C ALA A 206 6.14 14.99 -5.59
N PHE A 207 6.93 13.94 -5.39
CA PHE A 207 6.81 12.67 -6.11
C PHE A 207 5.75 11.73 -5.55
N CYS A 208 5.42 11.87 -4.25
CA CYS A 208 4.35 11.09 -3.65
C CYS A 208 3.64 11.85 -2.53
N ILE A 209 2.37 11.52 -2.34
CA ILE A 209 1.54 12.06 -1.27
C ILE A 209 0.85 10.88 -0.59
N TYR A 210 1.01 10.81 0.73
CA TYR A 210 0.26 9.90 1.59
C TYR A 210 -0.50 10.74 2.62
N SER A 211 -1.73 10.36 2.93
CA SER A 211 -2.52 11.07 3.93
C SER A 211 -3.32 10.13 4.79
N GLU A 212 -3.61 10.58 6.02
CA GLU A 212 -4.47 9.90 6.99
C GLU A 212 -5.20 10.96 7.81
N PRO A 213 -6.22 10.62 8.63
CA PRO A 213 -6.98 11.63 9.36
C PRO A 213 -6.08 12.62 10.13
N GLY A 214 -6.17 13.90 9.79
CA GLY A 214 -5.40 14.99 10.40
C GLY A 214 -3.95 15.13 9.92
N LYS A 215 -3.46 14.30 9.00
CA LYS A 215 -2.04 14.25 8.62
C LYS A 215 -1.81 14.12 7.12
N ILE A 216 -0.85 14.87 6.60
CA ILE A 216 -0.40 14.80 5.21
C ILE A 216 1.11 14.60 5.21
N TYR A 217 1.57 13.62 4.44
CA TYR A 217 2.97 13.30 4.19
C TYR A 217 3.27 13.53 2.71
N VAL A 218 4.36 14.22 2.42
CA VAL A 218 4.79 14.56 1.06
C VAL A 218 6.24 14.15 0.88
N GLY A 219 6.47 13.25 -0.06
CA GLY A 219 7.82 12.86 -0.48
C GLY A 219 8.31 13.75 -1.61
N THR A 220 9.55 14.24 -1.49
CA THR A 220 10.15 15.21 -2.42
C THR A 220 11.58 14.80 -2.77
N ALA A 221 12.22 15.52 -3.72
CA ALA A 221 13.64 15.33 -4.05
C ALA A 221 14.59 15.57 -2.85
N LEU A 222 14.15 16.39 -1.89
CA LEU A 222 14.93 16.78 -0.72
C LEU A 222 14.44 16.13 0.57
N GLY A 223 13.64 15.06 0.45
CA GLY A 223 13.16 14.26 1.56
C GLY A 223 11.68 14.40 1.87
N MET A 224 11.33 14.12 3.11
CA MET A 224 9.97 13.99 3.59
C MET A 224 9.48 15.26 4.28
N TYR A 225 8.26 15.66 3.97
CA TYR A 225 7.56 16.77 4.60
C TYR A 225 6.25 16.30 5.21
N TYR A 226 5.89 16.87 6.36
CA TYR A 226 4.74 16.43 7.13
C TYR A 226 3.91 17.61 7.66
N SER A 227 2.58 17.49 7.59
CA SER A 227 1.63 18.49 8.07
C SER A 227 0.59 17.86 9.00
N THR A 228 0.20 18.59 10.05
CA THR A 228 -0.93 18.27 10.96
C THR A 228 -2.08 19.27 10.91
N ASN A 229 -2.00 20.26 10.00
CA ASN A 229 -2.92 21.39 9.95
C ASN A 229 -3.52 21.55 8.56
N ASN A 230 -3.96 20.43 7.96
CA ASN A 230 -4.58 20.37 6.63
C ASN A 230 -3.70 20.92 5.50
N GLY A 231 -2.38 20.78 5.62
CA GLY A 231 -1.44 21.26 4.61
C GLY A 231 -1.17 22.76 4.66
N ALA A 232 -1.60 23.47 5.72
CA ALA A 232 -1.30 24.89 5.87
C ALA A 232 0.18 25.15 6.22
N ASN A 233 0.83 24.23 6.93
CA ASN A 233 2.28 24.23 7.16
C ASN A 233 2.82 22.80 7.10
N PHE A 234 4.05 22.65 6.63
CA PHE A 234 4.80 21.41 6.66
C PHE A 234 6.11 21.59 7.42
N VAL A 235 6.54 20.52 8.08
CA VAL A 235 7.86 20.40 8.70
C VAL A 235 8.65 19.32 7.99
N ASN A 236 9.94 19.54 7.79
CA ASN A 236 10.83 18.50 7.27
C ASN A 236 10.95 17.36 8.29
N ARG A 237 10.79 16.13 7.82
CA ARG A 237 10.82 14.87 8.59
C ARG A 237 11.76 13.86 7.93
N SER A 238 12.97 14.32 7.57
CA SER A 238 13.94 13.54 6.79
C SER A 238 15.11 13.01 7.63
N VAL A 239 15.08 13.14 8.95
CA VAL A 239 16.18 12.69 9.80
C VAL A 239 16.33 11.17 9.67
N GLY A 240 17.53 10.71 9.32
CA GLY A 240 17.83 9.29 9.10
C GLY A 240 17.54 8.78 7.69
N LEU A 241 16.85 9.57 6.85
CA LEU A 241 16.92 9.38 5.40
C LEU A 241 18.34 9.75 4.94
N GLY A 242 18.89 8.99 4.00
CA GLY A 242 20.24 9.22 3.45
C GLY A 242 20.38 10.57 2.73
N PRO A 243 21.57 10.88 2.20
CA PRO A 243 21.78 12.09 1.41
C PRO A 243 20.90 12.08 0.16
N ASP A 244 20.33 13.24 -0.18
CA ASP A 244 19.45 13.47 -1.34
C ASP A 244 18.40 12.35 -1.52
N PRO A 245 17.51 12.12 -0.56
CA PRO A 245 16.81 10.84 -0.44
C PRO A 245 15.55 10.74 -1.30
N TYR A 246 15.50 11.35 -2.50
CA TYR A 246 14.34 11.42 -3.41
C TYR A 246 13.25 10.41 -3.05
N VAL A 247 12.18 10.91 -2.44
CA VAL A 247 11.17 10.03 -1.82
C VAL A 247 10.05 9.77 -2.81
N PHE A 248 10.03 8.57 -3.38
CA PHE A 248 9.15 8.20 -4.49
C PHE A 248 7.84 7.56 -4.06
N SER A 249 7.80 6.90 -2.90
CA SER A 249 6.57 6.29 -2.40
C SER A 249 6.56 6.20 -0.89
N ILE A 250 5.36 6.31 -0.31
CA ILE A 250 5.11 6.18 1.12
C ILE A 250 3.88 5.30 1.32
N ILE A 251 3.99 4.33 2.21
CA ILE A 251 2.86 3.54 2.70
C ILE A 251 2.91 3.44 4.22
N LYS A 252 1.76 3.13 4.83
CA LYS A 252 1.67 2.86 6.27
C LYS A 252 1.15 1.45 6.50
N TYR A 253 1.77 0.75 7.45
CA TYR A 253 1.29 -0.52 7.98
C TYR A 253 1.32 -0.46 9.51
N GLY A 254 0.14 -0.35 10.10
CA GLY A 254 0.02 -0.07 11.53
C GLY A 254 0.59 1.27 11.88
N ASN A 255 1.52 1.29 12.84
CA ASN A 255 2.21 2.51 13.24
C ASN A 255 3.55 2.72 12.50
N VAL A 256 3.86 1.87 11.52
CA VAL A 256 5.11 1.93 10.77
C VAL A 256 4.86 2.55 9.40
N LEU A 257 5.59 3.61 9.09
CA LEU A 257 5.69 4.14 7.74
C LEU A 257 6.83 3.43 7.02
N PHE A 258 6.62 3.11 5.75
CA PHE A 258 7.65 2.65 4.84
C PHE A 258 7.78 3.63 3.69
N SER A 259 9.00 3.86 3.24
CA SER A 259 9.30 4.77 2.15
C SER A 259 10.25 4.11 1.16
N GLY A 260 9.90 4.15 -0.13
CA GLY A 260 10.84 3.89 -1.22
C GLY A 260 11.57 5.18 -1.61
N THR A 261 12.89 5.12 -1.79
CA THR A 261 13.71 6.26 -2.21
C THR A 261 14.66 5.89 -3.35
N ASN A 262 15.37 6.87 -3.90
CA ASN A 262 16.48 6.66 -4.85
C ASN A 262 17.56 5.67 -4.41
N ALA A 263 17.71 5.46 -3.11
CA ALA A 263 18.78 4.64 -2.57
C ALA A 263 18.27 3.39 -1.86
N TRP A 264 17.23 3.49 -1.00
CA TRP A 264 16.84 2.38 -0.15
C TRP A 264 15.35 2.41 0.19
N VAL A 265 14.89 1.31 0.81
CA VAL A 265 13.66 1.33 1.57
C VAL A 265 13.96 1.72 3.01
N TYR A 266 13.24 2.71 3.51
CA TYR A 266 13.32 3.17 4.89
C TYR A 266 12.02 2.87 5.64
N LYS A 267 12.12 2.76 6.96
CA LYS A 267 10.98 2.68 7.85
C LYS A 267 11.04 3.74 8.93
N SER A 268 9.89 4.13 9.45
CA SER A 268 9.77 4.98 10.62
C SER A 268 8.66 4.48 11.54
N THR A 269 8.95 4.41 12.85
CA THR A 269 7.99 4.00 13.89
C THR A 269 7.49 5.18 14.74
N ASN A 270 7.87 6.41 14.37
CA ASN A 270 7.56 7.63 15.10
C ASN A 270 7.03 8.72 14.14
N GLU A 271 6.16 8.29 13.22
CA GLU A 271 5.47 9.17 12.26
C GLU A 271 6.42 9.94 11.34
N GLY A 272 7.57 9.37 11.01
CA GLY A 272 8.57 9.98 10.13
C GLY A 272 9.53 10.93 10.84
N LEU A 273 9.48 11.08 12.17
CA LEU A 273 10.45 11.92 12.88
C LEU A 273 11.89 11.43 12.68
N THR A 274 12.09 10.12 12.70
CA THR A 274 13.35 9.48 12.31
C THR A 274 13.09 8.27 11.42
N TRP A 275 14.04 7.98 10.54
CA TRP A 275 13.97 6.87 9.60
C TRP A 275 15.18 5.95 9.75
N ASP A 276 14.92 4.64 9.68
CA ASP A 276 15.93 3.59 9.68
C ASP A 276 15.88 2.84 8.35
N THR A 277 17.04 2.43 7.84
CA THR A 277 17.09 1.58 6.64
C THR A 277 16.49 0.21 6.92
N VAL A 278 15.79 -0.34 5.92
CA VAL A 278 15.20 -1.70 5.95
C VAL A 278 16.16 -2.71 5.29
N THR A 279 17.44 -2.39 5.14
CA THR A 279 18.43 -3.22 4.42
C THR A 279 19.64 -3.54 5.30
N PHE A 280 20.25 -4.72 5.13
CA PHE A 280 21.49 -5.12 5.81
C PHE A 280 22.56 -5.63 4.84
N SER A 281 23.58 -4.81 4.58
CA SER A 281 24.87 -5.15 3.93
C SER A 281 24.84 -5.71 2.50
N GLY A 282 25.60 -5.08 1.61
CA GLY A 282 26.07 -5.66 0.34
C GLY A 282 25.11 -5.58 -0.86
N GLN A 283 23.81 -5.36 -0.64
CA GLN A 283 22.87 -5.11 -1.74
C GLN A 283 22.86 -3.63 -2.08
N THR A 284 22.73 -3.28 -3.37
CA THR A 284 22.52 -1.90 -3.82
C THR A 284 21.12 -1.79 -4.40
N PHE A 285 20.29 -0.96 -3.80
CA PHE A 285 19.04 -0.52 -4.41
C PHE A 285 19.32 0.76 -5.21
N GLN A 286 18.64 0.88 -6.35
CA GLN A 286 18.62 2.09 -7.16
C GLN A 286 17.15 2.35 -7.46
N ASP A 287 16.70 3.56 -7.14
CA ASP A 287 15.36 4.06 -7.46
C ASP A 287 14.24 3.10 -7.08
N VAL A 288 13.94 3.00 -5.77
CA VAL A 288 12.77 2.28 -5.28
C VAL A 288 11.51 3.13 -5.50
N ASN A 289 10.98 3.05 -6.72
CA ASN A 289 9.86 3.87 -7.18
C ASN A 289 8.56 3.54 -6.43
N LYS A 290 8.34 2.27 -6.08
CA LYS A 290 7.15 1.85 -5.33
C LYS A 290 7.45 0.85 -4.23
N VAL A 291 6.89 1.09 -3.05
CA VAL A 291 6.73 0.07 -2.01
C VAL A 291 5.27 -0.36 -1.87
N LEU A 292 5.05 -1.64 -1.61
CA LEU A 292 3.72 -2.23 -1.41
C LEU A 292 3.78 -3.27 -0.30
N ILE A 293 2.74 -3.34 0.51
CA ILE A 293 2.57 -4.44 1.46
C ILE A 293 1.43 -5.33 0.98
N SER A 294 1.71 -6.62 0.82
CA SER A 294 0.69 -7.65 0.59
C SER A 294 1.18 -9.00 1.08
N ASN A 295 0.26 -9.85 1.56
CA ASN A 295 0.55 -11.22 2.00
C ASN A 295 1.78 -11.37 2.92
N ASN A 296 1.84 -10.50 3.95
CA ASN A 296 2.92 -10.46 4.95
C ASN A 296 4.32 -10.16 4.37
N ARG A 297 4.38 -9.58 3.18
CA ARG A 297 5.61 -9.14 2.52
C ARG A 297 5.56 -7.65 2.24
N LEU A 298 6.69 -7.00 2.42
CA LEU A 298 6.99 -5.69 1.87
C LEU A 298 7.67 -5.91 0.52
N TYR A 299 7.05 -5.47 -0.55
CA TYR A 299 7.59 -5.45 -1.89
C TYR A 299 8.21 -4.09 -2.20
N ALA A 300 9.27 -4.11 -3.02
CA ALA A 300 9.94 -2.93 -3.54
C ALA A 300 10.14 -3.08 -5.05
N ALA A 301 9.46 -2.24 -5.84
CA ALA A 301 9.70 -2.07 -7.26
C ALA A 301 10.83 -1.07 -7.43
N ALA A 302 11.91 -1.50 -8.06
CA ALA A 302 13.13 -0.73 -8.21
C ALA A 302 13.72 -0.82 -9.63
N TYR A 303 14.66 0.07 -9.94
CA TYR A 303 15.44 0.03 -11.19
C TYR A 303 16.28 -1.25 -11.33
N THR A 304 16.49 -1.99 -10.24
CA THR A 304 17.20 -3.27 -10.21
C THR A 304 16.28 -4.49 -10.15
N GLY A 305 14.97 -4.29 -10.27
CA GLY A 305 13.98 -5.36 -10.40
C GLY A 305 12.94 -5.28 -9.29
N LEU A 306 12.26 -6.40 -9.05
CA LEU A 306 11.26 -6.51 -7.99
C LEU A 306 11.81 -7.33 -6.82
N TRP A 307 11.69 -6.77 -5.62
CA TRP A 307 12.23 -7.37 -4.40
C TRP A 307 11.13 -7.54 -3.37
N TYR A 308 11.30 -8.48 -2.46
CA TYR A 308 10.45 -8.55 -1.28
C TYR A 308 11.24 -8.87 -0.01
N ARG A 309 10.65 -8.52 1.13
CA ARG A 309 11.11 -8.95 2.45
C ARG A 309 9.92 -9.27 3.33
N ASN A 310 10.03 -10.30 4.17
CA ASN A 310 8.92 -10.67 5.06
C ASN A 310 8.74 -9.60 6.14
N LEU A 311 7.51 -9.17 6.39
CA LEU A 311 7.23 -8.15 7.40
C LEU A 311 7.65 -8.58 8.81
N SER A 312 7.47 -9.87 9.14
CA SER A 312 7.87 -10.43 10.44
C SER A 312 9.36 -10.25 10.78
N GLU A 313 10.21 -10.03 9.78
CA GLU A 313 11.64 -9.76 9.95
C GLU A 313 11.95 -8.27 10.15
N ILE A 314 11.01 -7.38 9.78
CA ILE A 314 11.18 -5.93 9.76
C ILE A 314 10.52 -5.28 10.97
N ILE A 315 9.35 -5.79 11.36
CA ILE A 315 8.53 -5.28 12.45
C ILE A 315 8.55 -6.27 13.63
N THR A 316 9.46 -6.07 14.57
CA THR A 316 9.49 -6.83 15.83
C THR A 316 8.56 -6.17 16.84
N GLY A 317 7.54 -6.87 17.31
CA GLY A 317 6.70 -6.41 18.44
C GLY A 317 5.54 -5.46 18.10
N VAL A 318 5.17 -5.36 16.82
CA VAL A 318 3.86 -4.78 16.43
C VAL A 318 2.90 -5.96 16.30
N GLU A 319 1.89 -6.06 17.17
CA GLU A 319 0.72 -6.89 16.88
C GLU A 319 0.24 -6.49 15.49
N ASN A 320 0.15 -7.47 14.57
CA ASN A 320 -0.32 -7.24 13.20
C ASN A 320 -1.50 -6.26 13.26
N PRO A 321 -1.33 -5.03 12.76
CA PRO A 321 -2.41 -4.08 12.70
C PRO A 321 -3.42 -4.72 11.76
N SER A 322 -4.53 -5.14 12.32
CA SER A 322 -5.71 -5.66 11.65
C SER A 322 -6.27 -4.58 10.71
N GLY A 323 -5.60 -4.39 9.58
CA GLY A 323 -5.91 -3.43 8.53
C GLY A 323 -5.69 -3.98 7.12
N GLY A 324 -5.22 -5.24 6.98
CA GLY A 324 -5.41 -5.98 5.73
C GLY A 324 -6.88 -6.39 5.59
N ILE A 325 -7.43 -6.32 4.38
CA ILE A 325 -8.72 -6.96 4.06
C ILE A 325 -8.56 -8.44 4.44
N PRO A 326 -9.35 -8.99 5.36
CA PRO A 326 -9.22 -10.40 5.70
C PRO A 326 -9.42 -11.26 4.46
N VAL A 327 -8.55 -12.25 4.27
CA VAL A 327 -8.66 -13.20 3.16
C VAL A 327 -9.34 -14.51 3.57
N GLU A 328 -9.53 -14.73 4.87
CA GLU A 328 -10.17 -15.90 5.45
C GLU A 328 -11.14 -15.52 6.59
N TYR A 329 -12.12 -16.40 6.86
CA TYR A 329 -12.90 -16.34 8.09
C TYR A 329 -12.04 -16.78 9.26
N LYS A 330 -12.00 -16.00 10.35
CA LYS A 330 -11.18 -16.31 11.50
C LYS A 330 -11.89 -16.00 12.81
N LEU A 331 -11.81 -16.90 13.77
CA LEU A 331 -12.22 -16.67 15.15
C LEU A 331 -10.98 -16.75 16.05
N LEU A 332 -10.64 -15.65 16.71
CA LEU A 332 -9.48 -15.56 17.57
C LEU A 332 -9.78 -16.04 18.99
N GLN A 333 -8.73 -16.38 19.73
CA GLN A 333 -8.84 -16.68 21.15
C GLN A 333 -9.25 -15.41 21.91
N ASN A 334 -10.23 -15.52 22.81
CA ASN A 334 -10.65 -14.40 23.63
C ASN A 334 -9.52 -13.92 24.54
N TYR A 335 -9.46 -12.62 24.81
CA TYR A 335 -8.47 -12.03 25.72
C TYR A 335 -9.13 -11.02 26.68
N PRO A 336 -8.87 -11.11 27.99
CA PRO A 336 -8.06 -12.14 28.67
C PRO A 336 -8.71 -13.53 28.64
N ASN A 337 -7.93 -14.60 28.86
CA ASN A 337 -8.40 -15.97 29.10
C ASN A 337 -7.37 -16.75 29.98
N PRO A 338 -7.69 -17.14 31.23
CA PRO A 338 -8.98 -16.95 31.92
C PRO A 338 -9.39 -15.48 32.11
N PHE A 339 -10.69 -15.21 32.28
CA PHE A 339 -11.23 -13.86 32.41
C PHE A 339 -12.19 -13.68 33.60
N ASN A 340 -12.30 -12.45 34.09
CA ASN A 340 -13.19 -12.05 35.18
C ASN A 340 -13.64 -10.57 35.07
N PRO A 341 -14.95 -10.27 34.97
CA PRO A 341 -15.98 -11.06 34.32
C PRO A 341 -16.06 -10.75 32.81
N VAL A 342 -15.19 -9.88 32.28
CA VAL A 342 -15.23 -9.38 30.90
C VAL A 342 -14.07 -9.92 30.08
N THR A 343 -14.34 -10.26 28.83
CA THR A 343 -13.34 -10.62 27.82
C THR A 343 -13.72 -10.07 26.45
N LYS A 344 -12.74 -9.93 25.57
CA LYS A 344 -12.92 -9.49 24.19
C LYS A 344 -12.74 -10.66 23.25
N ILE A 345 -13.69 -10.85 22.32
CA ILE A 345 -13.64 -11.87 21.27
C ILE A 345 -13.43 -11.15 19.93
N GLU A 346 -12.34 -11.48 19.25
CA GLU A 346 -12.01 -10.91 17.95
C GLU A 346 -12.25 -11.92 16.82
N TYR A 347 -12.69 -11.43 15.68
CA TYR A 347 -13.00 -12.25 14.51
C TYR A 347 -12.80 -11.51 13.19
N GLN A 348 -12.64 -12.25 12.11
CA GLN A 348 -12.38 -11.71 10.77
C GLN A 348 -13.37 -12.28 9.75
N ILE A 349 -13.83 -11.42 8.86
CA ILE A 349 -14.79 -11.72 7.80
C ILE A 349 -14.17 -11.30 6.46
N PRO A 350 -13.98 -12.19 5.49
CA PRO A 350 -13.27 -11.86 4.25
C PRO A 350 -14.15 -11.26 3.15
N ARG A 351 -15.46 -11.47 3.24
CA ARG A 351 -16.49 -10.99 2.30
C ARG A 351 -17.81 -10.78 3.04
N GLU A 352 -18.69 -9.97 2.45
CA GLU A 352 -20.01 -9.71 3.03
C GLU A 352 -20.74 -11.01 3.36
N SER A 353 -21.14 -11.14 4.63
CA SER A 353 -21.84 -12.33 5.12
C SER A 353 -22.64 -12.03 6.38
N HIS A 354 -23.68 -12.82 6.60
CA HIS A 354 -24.42 -12.80 7.85
C HIS A 354 -23.61 -13.52 8.94
N VAL A 355 -23.29 -12.82 10.03
CA VAL A 355 -22.39 -13.26 11.09
C VAL A 355 -23.15 -13.54 12.36
N MET A 356 -22.90 -14.72 12.93
CA MET A 356 -23.47 -15.14 14.19
C MET A 356 -22.38 -15.56 15.17
N ILE A 357 -22.35 -14.92 16.35
CA ILE A 357 -21.48 -15.32 17.46
C ILE A 357 -22.34 -15.68 18.67
N ARG A 358 -22.22 -16.93 19.13
CA ARG A 358 -22.95 -17.48 20.26
C ARG A 358 -22.02 -18.07 21.29
N VAL A 359 -22.40 -17.96 22.55
CA VAL A 359 -21.74 -18.56 23.70
C VAL A 359 -22.56 -19.74 24.19
N TYR A 360 -21.88 -20.82 24.55
CA TYR A 360 -22.43 -22.08 25.05
C TYR A 360 -21.75 -22.47 26.36
N ASP A 361 -22.49 -23.12 27.24
CA ASP A 361 -21.91 -23.81 28.40
C ASP A 361 -21.26 -25.15 28.01
N PHE A 362 -20.67 -25.84 28.99
CA PHE A 362 -20.01 -27.13 28.78
C PHE A 362 -20.95 -28.27 28.36
N THR A 363 -22.27 -28.10 28.51
CA THR A 363 -23.28 -29.06 28.04
C THR A 363 -23.70 -28.82 26.59
N GLY A 364 -23.22 -27.72 25.99
CA GLY A 364 -23.61 -27.30 24.64
C GLY A 364 -24.89 -26.48 24.60
N LYS A 365 -25.44 -26.07 25.75
CA LYS A 365 -26.60 -25.18 25.81
C LYS A 365 -26.15 -23.74 25.53
N GLU A 366 -26.85 -23.06 24.62
CA GLU A 366 -26.62 -21.64 24.35
C GLU A 366 -26.95 -20.81 25.59
N VAL A 367 -26.01 -19.96 26.00
CA VAL A 367 -26.17 -19.04 27.14
C VAL A 367 -26.38 -17.60 26.69
N GLN A 368 -25.80 -17.19 25.55
CA GLN A 368 -25.96 -15.83 25.03
C GLN A 368 -25.57 -15.75 23.54
N THR A 369 -26.35 -15.00 22.75
CA THR A 369 -25.94 -14.54 21.42
C THR A 369 -25.26 -13.16 21.55
N LEU A 370 -24.04 -13.01 21.03
CA LEU A 370 -23.24 -11.78 21.08
C LEU A 370 -23.33 -10.96 19.79
N VAL A 371 -23.43 -11.63 18.64
CA VAL A 371 -23.53 -11.01 17.31
C VAL A 371 -24.55 -11.78 16.49
N ASN A 372 -25.44 -11.07 15.79
CA ASN A 372 -26.42 -11.63 14.86
C ASN A 372 -26.81 -10.58 13.80
N GLU A 373 -25.88 -10.28 12.89
CA GLU A 373 -26.05 -9.21 11.91
C GLU A 373 -25.17 -9.43 10.67
N SER A 374 -25.49 -8.74 9.57
CA SER A 374 -24.67 -8.75 8.37
C SER A 374 -23.44 -7.85 8.53
N LYS A 375 -22.26 -8.39 8.18
CA LYS A 375 -20.97 -7.66 8.21
C LYS A 375 -20.34 -7.69 6.82
N ILE A 376 -19.73 -6.57 6.43
CA ILE A 376 -18.85 -6.49 5.26
C ILE A 376 -17.48 -7.11 5.57
N SER A 377 -16.57 -7.13 4.60
CA SER A 377 -15.19 -7.59 4.85
C SER A 377 -14.51 -6.70 5.90
N GLY A 378 -13.90 -7.32 6.91
CA GLY A 378 -13.26 -6.59 8.01
C GLY A 378 -12.91 -7.44 9.22
N SER A 379 -12.09 -6.88 10.10
CA SER A 379 -11.81 -7.42 11.44
C SER A 379 -12.71 -6.73 12.46
N TYR A 380 -13.29 -7.50 13.36
CA TYR A 380 -14.28 -7.05 14.33
C TYR A 380 -13.95 -7.58 15.72
N ALA A 381 -14.50 -6.91 16.72
CA ALA A 381 -14.45 -7.36 18.10
C ALA A 381 -15.81 -7.22 18.77
N VAL A 382 -16.12 -8.15 19.66
CA VAL A 382 -17.28 -8.10 20.53
C VAL A 382 -16.85 -8.35 21.97
N GLU A 383 -17.40 -7.57 22.89
CA GLU A 383 -17.19 -7.75 24.32
C GLU A 383 -18.18 -8.78 24.86
N PHE A 384 -17.72 -9.65 25.75
CA PHE A 384 -18.55 -10.59 26.49
C PHE A 384 -18.41 -10.34 27.99
N ASN A 385 -19.52 -9.99 28.64
CA ASN A 385 -19.61 -9.79 30.08
C ASN A 385 -20.35 -10.98 30.73
N ALA A 386 -19.61 -11.83 31.42
CA ALA A 386 -20.11 -13.05 32.07
C ALA A 386 -20.48 -12.84 33.55
N SER A 387 -20.75 -11.61 34.00
CA SER A 387 -21.05 -11.32 35.42
C SER A 387 -22.20 -12.17 35.99
N GLN A 388 -23.19 -12.52 35.16
CA GLN A 388 -24.35 -13.34 35.51
C GLN A 388 -24.12 -14.85 35.42
N LEU A 389 -22.94 -15.29 35.00
CA LEU A 389 -22.59 -16.70 34.83
C LEU A 389 -21.71 -17.20 35.98
N SER A 390 -21.66 -18.52 36.18
CA SER A 390 -20.78 -19.16 37.16
C SER A 390 -19.36 -19.35 36.61
N SER A 391 -18.35 -19.43 37.50
CA SER A 391 -17.00 -19.88 37.13
C SER A 391 -17.07 -21.21 36.38
N GLY A 392 -16.31 -21.35 35.30
CA GLY A 392 -16.34 -22.57 34.50
C GLY A 392 -15.80 -22.39 33.08
N VAL A 393 -15.92 -23.47 32.32
CA VAL A 393 -15.55 -23.52 30.91
C VAL A 393 -16.77 -23.21 30.05
N TYR A 394 -16.61 -22.28 29.12
CA TYR A 394 -17.59 -21.93 28.12
C TYR A 394 -16.97 -22.05 26.73
N PHE A 395 -17.82 -22.14 25.72
CA PHE A 395 -17.42 -22.17 24.32
C PHE A 395 -18.08 -21.03 23.59
N TYR A 396 -17.39 -20.41 22.64
CA TYR A 396 -18.00 -19.46 21.73
C TYR A 396 -17.76 -19.89 20.29
N LYS A 397 -18.78 -19.70 19.46
CA LYS A 397 -18.81 -20.17 18.08
C LYS A 397 -19.11 -19.02 17.14
N LEU A 398 -18.34 -18.94 16.06
CA LEU A 398 -18.58 -18.07 14.92
C LEU A 398 -19.18 -18.89 13.77
N GLU A 399 -20.30 -18.44 13.22
CA GLU A 399 -20.93 -19.01 12.03
C GLU A 399 -21.16 -17.90 10.99
N ALA A 400 -20.67 -18.10 9.76
CA ALA A 400 -20.86 -17.17 8.65
C ALA A 400 -20.66 -17.86 7.29
N ALA A 401 -21.62 -17.73 6.36
CA ALA A 401 -21.52 -18.23 4.97
C ALA A 401 -20.95 -19.67 4.81
N GLY A 402 -21.38 -20.61 5.67
CA GLY A 402 -20.95 -22.01 5.68
C GLY A 402 -19.66 -22.27 6.48
N PHE A 403 -18.93 -21.24 6.91
CA PHE A 403 -17.83 -21.36 7.86
C PHE A 403 -18.35 -21.50 9.29
N SER A 404 -17.71 -22.37 10.07
CA SER A 404 -17.97 -22.55 11.50
C SER A 404 -16.65 -22.76 12.25
N SER A 405 -16.43 -22.00 13.31
CA SER A 405 -15.27 -22.17 14.20
C SER A 405 -15.67 -22.00 15.65
N THR A 406 -15.09 -22.82 16.54
CA THR A 406 -15.39 -22.82 17.98
C THR A 406 -14.11 -22.70 18.78
N LYS A 407 -14.17 -21.89 19.84
CA LYS A 407 -13.07 -21.69 20.78
C LYS A 407 -13.55 -21.84 22.21
N LYS A 408 -12.64 -22.23 23.10
CA LYS A 408 -12.88 -22.45 24.53
C LYS A 408 -12.44 -21.22 25.31
N MET A 409 -13.21 -20.79 26.29
CA MET A 409 -12.84 -19.76 27.25
C MET A 409 -13.10 -20.22 28.69
N THR A 410 -12.29 -19.73 29.62
CA THR A 410 -12.37 -20.07 31.04
C THR A 410 -12.73 -18.81 31.82
N MET A 411 -13.89 -18.84 32.45
CA MET A 411 -14.36 -17.77 33.33
C MET A 411 -14.00 -18.12 34.78
N ILE A 412 -13.39 -17.18 35.48
CA ILE A 412 -13.05 -17.28 36.90
C ILE A 412 -13.70 -16.12 37.64
N LYS A 413 -14.42 -16.40 38.73
CA LYS A 413 -14.88 -15.40 39.70
C LYS A 413 -13.94 -15.31 40.87
#